data_AF-A0A965RUJ0-F1
#
_entry.id   AF-A0A965RUJ0-F1
#
_cell.length_a   1.000
_cell.length_b   1.000
_cell.length_c   1.000
_cell.angle_alpha   90.00
_cell.angle_beta   90.00
_cell.angle_gamma   90.00
#
_symmetry.space_group_name_H-M   'P 1'
#
loop_
_entity.id
_entity.type
_entity.pdbx_description
1 polymer ?
#
loop_
_entity_poly.entity_id
_entity_poly.type
_entity_poly.pdbx_seq_one_letter_code
_entity_poly.pdbx_strand_id
1 'polypeptide(L)'
;MRKFYIKKLGSQELGSPKDDGKISRGRYIYISMDCAVFFPHLSKLQNNDTVVLPIIAPFSDAKIYSRFVYHNDKFNITGGTRNEYRLYLNKDLDKDRKYFQINDIVVFERVDKIIDGSVSPLYFIHIFNYSNEYFSYLNELVLNSDIRGNHALYYGNLEFIPVSTFN
;
A
#
# COMPACT_ATOMS: atom_id res chain seq x y z
N MET A 1 8.42 0.62 -18.90
CA MET A 1 8.96 -0.11 -17.73
C MET A 1 7.89 -0.08 -16.65
N ARG A 2 7.52 -1.23 -16.07
CA ARG A 2 6.46 -1.31 -15.05
C ARG A 2 7.02 -0.81 -13.71
N LYS A 3 6.14 -0.24 -12.88
CA LYS A 3 6.49 0.32 -11.58
C LYS A 3 5.79 -0.50 -10.51
N PHE A 4 6.56 -0.94 -9.53
CA PHE A 4 6.04 -1.69 -8.39
C PHE A 4 6.45 -1.06 -7.07
N TYR A 5 5.53 -1.05 -6.13
CA TYR A 5 5.80 -0.80 -4.73
C TYR A 5 5.60 -2.10 -3.96
N ILE A 6 6.60 -2.50 -3.18
CA ILE A 6 6.63 -3.77 -2.47
C ILE A 6 6.69 -3.48 -0.98
N LYS A 7 5.85 -4.15 -0.21
CA LYS A 7 5.72 -3.96 1.24
C LYS A 7 5.56 -5.29 1.94
N LYS A 8 6.48 -5.60 2.87
CA LYS A 8 6.25 -6.68 3.86
C LYS A 8 5.51 -6.15 5.08
N LEU A 9 4.34 -6.71 5.34
CA LEU A 9 3.41 -6.23 6.35
C LEU A 9 3.86 -6.57 7.78
N GLY A 10 3.80 -5.57 8.65
CA GLY A 10 4.08 -5.69 10.08
C GLY A 10 2.81 -5.81 10.93
N SER A 11 2.99 -6.06 12.22
CA SER A 11 1.89 -6.18 13.20
C SER A 11 1.20 -4.85 13.53
N GLN A 12 1.94 -3.74 13.47
CA GLN A 12 1.46 -2.40 13.84
C GLN A 12 0.40 -1.86 12.88
N GLU A 13 0.52 -2.16 11.59
CA GLU A 13 -0.38 -1.69 10.53
C GLU A 13 -1.63 -2.58 10.40
N LEU A 14 -1.54 -3.85 10.80
CA LEU A 14 -2.67 -4.80 10.84
C LEU A 14 -3.45 -4.79 12.18
N GLY A 15 -3.27 -3.71 12.94
CA GLY A 15 -4.13 -3.30 14.04
C GLY A 15 -3.79 -3.90 15.40
N SER A 16 -2.61 -4.52 15.53
CA SER A 16 -2.01 -5.07 16.77
C SER A 16 -3.03 -5.82 17.65
N PRO A 17 -3.05 -7.16 17.64
CA PRO A 17 -3.94 -7.91 18.52
C PRO A 17 -3.69 -7.53 19.97
N LYS A 18 -4.75 -7.20 20.71
CA LYS A 18 -4.71 -7.10 22.17
C LYS A 18 -4.57 -8.51 22.77
N ASP A 19 -4.26 -8.58 24.06
CA ASP A 19 -4.16 -9.84 24.81
C ASP A 19 -5.47 -10.68 24.75
N ASP A 20 -6.62 -10.06 24.46
CA ASP A 20 -7.93 -10.70 24.28
C ASP A 20 -8.22 -11.12 22.81
N GLY A 21 -7.25 -11.00 21.91
CA GLY A 21 -7.37 -11.29 20.49
C GLY A 21 -8.15 -10.24 19.68
N LYS A 22 -8.70 -9.18 20.30
CA LYS A 22 -9.40 -8.12 19.58
C LYS A 22 -8.39 -7.15 18.95
N ILE A 23 -8.63 -6.83 17.69
CA ILE A 23 -7.86 -5.81 16.97
C ILE A 23 -8.25 -4.43 17.51
N SER A 24 -7.26 -3.69 18.00
CA SER A 24 -7.46 -2.44 18.74
C SER A 24 -7.75 -1.23 17.86
N ARG A 25 -7.35 -1.27 16.59
CA ARG A 25 -7.27 -0.11 15.69
C ARG A 25 -7.72 -0.45 14.28
N GLY A 26 -8.10 0.57 13.51
CA GLY A 26 -8.30 0.42 12.08
C GLY A 26 -7.03 -0.10 11.40
N ARG A 27 -7.20 -0.98 10.41
CA ARG A 27 -6.10 -1.56 9.64
C ARG A 27 -5.74 -0.64 8.49
N TYR A 28 -4.46 -0.54 8.19
CA TYR A 28 -3.92 0.23 7.09
C TYR A 28 -2.62 -0.42 6.61
N ILE A 29 -2.14 0.00 5.46
CA ILE A 29 -0.78 -0.25 5.01
C ILE A 29 -0.01 1.05 5.25
N TYR A 30 1.04 0.96 6.07
CA TYR A 30 1.95 2.08 6.28
C TYR A 30 2.78 2.27 5.00
N ILE A 31 2.93 3.51 4.53
CA ILE A 31 3.75 3.83 3.37
C ILE A 31 4.87 4.79 3.79
N SER A 32 6.13 4.40 3.55
CA SER A 32 7.27 5.29 3.79
C SER A 32 7.16 6.58 2.96
N MET A 33 7.64 7.69 3.53
CA MET A 33 7.78 8.96 2.81
C MET A 33 8.62 8.82 1.53
N ASP A 34 9.63 7.93 1.54
CA ASP A 34 10.50 7.69 0.39
C ASP A 34 9.77 6.93 -0.75
N CYS A 35 8.64 6.27 -0.42
CA CYS A 35 7.78 5.61 -1.39
C CYS A 35 6.63 6.51 -1.89
N ALA A 36 6.48 7.72 -1.36
CA ALA A 36 5.36 8.60 -1.70
C ALA A 36 5.29 8.93 -3.20
N VAL A 37 6.44 8.94 -3.89
CA VAL A 37 6.55 9.13 -5.35
C VAL A 37 5.79 8.09 -6.17
N PHE A 38 5.50 6.92 -5.59
CA PHE A 38 4.71 5.87 -6.23
C PHE A 38 3.21 6.19 -6.25
N PHE A 39 2.73 7.01 -5.32
CA PHE A 39 1.32 7.35 -5.13
C PHE A 39 1.02 8.76 -5.63
N PRO A 40 -0.26 9.18 -5.72
CA PRO A 40 -0.58 10.57 -6.01
C PRO A 40 -0.02 11.49 -4.92
N HIS A 41 0.45 12.66 -5.34
CA HIS A 41 0.97 13.66 -4.40
C HIS A 41 -0.13 14.17 -3.48
N LEU A 42 0.17 14.26 -2.19
CA LEU A 42 -0.70 14.87 -1.18
C LEU A 42 0.03 16.07 -0.55
N SER A 43 -0.72 17.14 -0.33
CA SER A 43 -0.23 18.40 0.19
C SER A 43 0.16 18.30 1.66
N LYS A 44 1.30 18.91 1.99
CA LYS A 44 1.71 19.16 3.37
C LYS A 44 0.90 20.28 4.04
N LEU A 45 0.28 21.17 3.25
CA LEU A 45 -0.43 22.37 3.73
C LEU A 45 -1.87 22.07 4.15
N GLN A 46 -2.44 20.97 3.66
CA GLN A 46 -3.78 20.53 4.05
C GLN A 46 -3.63 19.44 5.11
N ASN A 47 -4.19 19.68 6.30
CA ASN A 47 -4.15 18.71 7.38
C ASN A 47 -4.87 17.41 6.99
N ASN A 48 -4.20 16.27 7.13
CA ASN A 48 -4.72 14.96 6.71
C ASN A 48 -5.19 14.95 5.24
N ASP A 49 -4.42 15.56 4.34
CA ASP A 49 -4.75 15.54 2.92
C ASP A 49 -4.95 14.10 2.43
N THR A 50 -5.95 13.90 1.56
CA THR A 50 -6.50 12.59 1.26
C THR A 50 -6.91 12.50 -0.21
N VAL A 51 -6.58 11.36 -0.82
CA VAL A 51 -7.10 10.96 -2.12
C VAL A 51 -7.72 9.57 -2.03
N VAL A 52 -8.63 9.26 -2.94
CA VAL A 52 -9.19 7.92 -3.10
C VAL A 52 -8.44 7.20 -4.22
N LEU A 53 -7.85 6.06 -3.91
CA LEU A 53 -7.16 5.21 -4.88
C LEU A 53 -8.12 4.13 -5.39
N PRO A 54 -8.27 3.96 -6.72
CA PRO A 54 -8.91 2.78 -7.28
C PRO A 54 -7.92 1.60 -7.25
N ILE A 55 -8.36 0.49 -6.65
CA ILE A 55 -7.55 -0.71 -6.43
C ILE A 55 -8.30 -1.93 -6.97
N ILE A 56 -7.62 -2.74 -7.78
CA ILE A 56 -8.03 -4.10 -8.14
C ILE A 56 -7.31 -5.06 -7.18
N ALA A 57 -8.07 -5.82 -6.41
CA ALA A 57 -7.54 -6.78 -5.47
C ALA A 57 -7.38 -8.17 -6.14
N PRO A 58 -6.54 -9.09 -5.61
CA PRO A 58 -6.30 -10.37 -6.27
C PRO A 58 -7.52 -11.30 -6.36
N PHE A 59 -8.60 -10.97 -5.64
CA PHE A 59 -9.83 -11.74 -5.55
C PHE A 59 -11.03 -11.07 -6.24
N SER A 60 -10.82 -9.95 -6.93
CA SER A 60 -11.92 -9.15 -7.48
C SER A 60 -11.47 -8.40 -8.72
N ASP A 61 -12.27 -8.46 -9.79
CA ASP A 61 -12.09 -7.62 -10.98
C ASP A 61 -12.74 -6.23 -10.83
N ALA A 62 -13.50 -6.01 -9.74
CA ALA A 62 -14.10 -4.72 -9.45
C ALA A 62 -13.09 -3.74 -8.82
N LYS A 63 -13.23 -2.46 -9.17
CA LYS A 63 -12.49 -1.34 -8.55
C LYS A 63 -12.97 -1.14 -7.12
N ILE A 64 -12.09 -1.39 -6.17
CA ILE A 64 -12.27 -1.08 -4.77
C ILE A 64 -11.62 0.29 -4.49
N TYR A 65 -12.39 1.20 -3.92
CA TYR A 65 -11.93 2.55 -3.64
C TYR A 65 -11.46 2.68 -2.20
N SER A 66 -10.17 2.92 -1.99
CA SER A 66 -9.62 3.10 -0.65
C SER A 66 -8.93 4.44 -0.44
N ARG A 67 -8.92 4.91 0.81
CA ARG A 67 -8.37 6.21 1.20
C ARG A 67 -6.87 6.12 1.41
N PHE A 68 -6.12 6.93 0.66
CA PHE A 68 -4.71 7.21 0.91
C PHE A 68 -4.60 8.58 1.56
N VAL A 69 -4.06 8.60 2.78
CA VAL A 69 -4.07 9.78 3.66
C VAL A 69 -2.64 10.13 4.07
N TYR A 70 -2.30 11.42 4.01
CA TYR A 70 -1.07 11.95 4.56
C TYR A 70 -1.32 12.47 5.98
N HIS A 71 -0.99 11.66 6.99
CA HIS A 71 -1.03 12.11 8.38
C HIS A 71 0.16 13.02 8.65
N ASN A 72 -0.10 14.32 8.55
CA ASN A 72 0.88 15.40 8.54
C ASN A 72 0.65 16.40 9.68
N ASP A 73 0.04 15.95 10.79
CA ASP A 73 -0.30 16.80 11.93
C ASP A 73 0.94 17.46 12.55
N LYS A 74 2.14 16.88 12.38
CA LYS A 74 3.44 17.49 12.73
C LYS A 74 3.63 18.90 12.16
N PHE A 75 2.98 19.22 11.05
CA PHE A 75 3.16 20.50 10.35
C PHE A 75 1.95 21.43 10.47
N ASN A 76 0.78 20.88 10.76
CA ASN A 76 -0.50 21.61 10.68
C ASN A 76 -1.20 21.75 12.04
N ILE A 77 -0.75 21.04 13.07
CA ILE A 77 -1.36 21.04 14.40
C ILE A 77 -0.27 21.26 15.46
N THR A 78 -0.50 22.23 16.36
CA THR A 78 0.37 22.45 17.51
C THR A 78 0.47 21.18 18.36
N GLY A 79 1.69 20.65 18.52
CA GLY A 79 1.94 19.39 19.25
C GLY A 79 1.70 18.12 18.44
N GLY A 80 1.41 18.23 17.14
CA GLY A 80 1.34 17.07 16.23
C GLY A 80 2.70 16.36 16.10
N THR A 81 2.67 15.06 15.81
CA THR A 81 3.87 14.20 15.77
C THR A 81 3.98 13.36 14.50
N ARG A 82 2.88 13.20 13.78
CA ARG A 82 2.75 12.32 12.61
C ARG A 82 3.26 13.01 11.36
N ASN A 83 4.03 12.23 10.62
CA ASN A 83 4.52 12.54 9.28
C ASN A 83 4.61 11.22 8.53
N GLU A 84 3.47 10.69 8.11
CA GLU A 84 3.38 9.35 7.54
C GLU A 84 2.19 9.22 6.58
N TYR A 85 2.34 8.34 5.61
CA TYR A 85 1.27 7.98 4.69
C TYR A 85 0.62 6.68 5.11
N ARG A 86 -0.70 6.62 4.99
CA ARG A 86 -1.48 5.40 5.26
C ARG A 86 -2.48 5.15 4.15
N LEU A 87 -2.46 3.94 3.62
CA LEU A 87 -3.54 3.40 2.80
C LEU A 87 -4.47 2.59 3.69
N TYR A 88 -5.68 3.06 3.92
CA TYR A 88 -6.62 2.36 4.81
C TYR A 88 -7.11 1.05 4.18
N LEU A 89 -7.32 0.03 5.01
CA LEU A 89 -7.90 -1.25 4.57
C LEU A 89 -9.40 -1.25 4.91
N ASN A 90 -10.23 -0.93 3.92
CA ASN A 90 -11.68 -0.93 4.09
C ASN A 90 -12.25 -2.38 4.03
N LYS A 91 -13.55 -2.53 4.33
CA LYS A 91 -14.22 -3.84 4.38
C LYS A 91 -14.25 -4.59 3.04
N ASP A 92 -14.15 -3.87 1.93
CA ASP A 92 -14.21 -4.45 0.59
C ASP A 92 -12.81 -4.94 0.17
N LEU A 93 -11.75 -4.24 0.59
CA LEU A 93 -10.36 -4.60 0.31
C LEU A 93 -9.82 -5.67 1.27
N ASP A 94 -10.24 -5.65 2.53
CA ASP A 94 -9.78 -6.56 3.58
C ASP A 94 -10.97 -7.15 4.34
N LYS A 95 -11.75 -7.95 3.61
CA LYS A 95 -12.96 -8.56 4.13
C LYS A 95 -12.67 -9.39 5.37
N ASP A 96 -13.46 -9.15 6.41
CA ASP A 96 -13.33 -9.79 7.73
C ASP A 96 -11.95 -9.66 8.38
N ARG A 97 -11.08 -8.76 7.88
CA ARG A 97 -9.70 -8.54 8.34
C ARG A 97 -8.81 -9.79 8.18
N LYS A 98 -9.14 -10.63 7.20
CA LYS A 98 -8.45 -11.91 6.97
C LYS A 98 -7.57 -11.92 5.75
N TYR A 99 -7.64 -10.90 4.89
CA TYR A 99 -6.98 -10.96 3.60
C TYR A 99 -5.50 -10.61 3.67
N PHE A 100 -5.17 -9.62 4.49
CA PHE A 100 -3.78 -9.23 4.75
C PHE A 100 -3.29 -9.82 6.07
N GLN A 101 -2.17 -10.55 6.07
CA GLN A 101 -1.59 -11.12 7.27
C GLN A 101 -0.19 -10.57 7.56
N ILE A 102 0.22 -10.71 8.82
CA ILE A 102 1.57 -10.33 9.25
C ILE A 102 2.58 -11.17 8.48
N ASN A 103 3.65 -10.54 8.01
CA ASN A 103 4.72 -11.10 7.17
C ASN A 103 4.35 -11.38 5.71
N ASP A 104 3.09 -11.19 5.30
CA ASP A 104 2.76 -11.20 3.88
C ASP A 104 3.52 -10.08 3.16
N ILE A 105 3.94 -10.35 1.93
CA ILE A 105 4.46 -9.35 1.02
C ILE A 105 3.33 -8.94 0.09
N VAL A 106 3.01 -7.65 0.10
CA VAL A 106 2.06 -7.02 -0.80
C VAL A 106 2.84 -6.31 -1.89
N VAL A 107 2.53 -6.62 -3.14
CA VAL A 107 3.07 -5.94 -4.32
C VAL A 107 1.96 -5.13 -4.95
N PHE A 108 2.20 -3.83 -5.06
CA PHE A 108 1.37 -2.91 -5.82
C PHE A 108 1.97 -2.72 -7.20
N GLU A 109 1.22 -3.02 -8.24
CA GLU A 109 1.49 -2.53 -9.59
C GLU A 109 0.70 -1.23 -9.80
N ARG A 110 1.36 -0.22 -10.39
CA ARG A 110 0.70 1.02 -10.81
C ARG A 110 0.61 1.07 -12.33
N VAL A 111 -0.60 1.20 -12.85
CA VAL A 111 -0.88 1.45 -14.25
C VAL A 111 -1.45 2.85 -14.39
N ASP A 112 -0.82 3.69 -15.21
CA ASP A 112 -1.27 5.07 -15.45
C ASP A 112 -2.08 5.14 -16.75
N LYS A 113 -3.22 5.84 -16.74
CA LYS A 113 -3.99 6.20 -17.94
C LYS A 113 -4.18 7.71 -18.01
N ILE A 114 -4.23 8.28 -19.21
CA ILE A 114 -4.64 9.67 -19.39
C ILE A 114 -6.16 9.71 -19.54
N ILE A 115 -6.83 10.44 -18.65
CA ILE A 115 -8.28 10.70 -18.68
C ILE A 115 -8.43 12.22 -18.61
N ASP A 116 -9.09 12.81 -19.60
CA ASP A 116 -9.33 14.26 -19.68
C ASP A 116 -8.05 15.11 -19.48
N GLY A 117 -6.94 14.67 -20.08
CA GLY A 117 -5.64 15.34 -19.99
C GLY A 117 -4.90 15.15 -18.67
N SER A 118 -5.44 14.38 -17.73
CA SER A 118 -4.85 14.11 -16.41
C SER A 118 -4.44 12.65 -16.25
N VAL A 119 -3.33 12.41 -15.55
CA VAL A 119 -2.90 11.06 -15.18
C VAL A 119 -3.83 10.49 -14.11
N SER A 120 -4.49 9.40 -14.43
CA SER A 120 -5.34 8.62 -13.55
C SER A 120 -4.69 7.25 -13.29
N PRO A 121 -4.12 7.03 -12.08
CA PRO A 121 -3.52 5.75 -11.74
C PRO A 121 -4.56 4.71 -11.29
N LEU A 122 -4.40 3.47 -11.75
CA LEU A 122 -5.05 2.27 -11.23
C LEU A 122 -4.01 1.38 -10.58
N TYR A 123 -4.33 0.88 -9.39
CA TYR A 123 -3.44 0.01 -8.63
C TYR A 123 -3.94 -1.42 -8.65
N PHE A 124 -3.04 -2.36 -8.88
CA PHE A 124 -3.31 -3.79 -8.72
C PHE A 124 -2.53 -4.29 -7.51
N ILE A 125 -3.18 -5.04 -6.65
CA ILE A 125 -2.54 -5.66 -5.48
C ILE A 125 -2.33 -7.14 -5.76
N HIS A 126 -1.16 -7.63 -5.39
CA HIS A 126 -0.80 -9.04 -5.35
C HIS A 126 -0.25 -9.37 -3.96
N ILE A 127 -0.60 -10.55 -3.41
CA ILE A 127 -0.17 -10.97 -2.07
C ILE A 127 0.63 -12.27 -2.16
N PHE A 128 1.77 -12.29 -1.48
CA PHE A 128 2.70 -13.40 -1.42
C PHE A 128 2.96 -13.73 0.05
N ASN A 129 2.54 -14.92 0.49
CA ASN A 129 2.85 -15.45 1.82
C ASN A 129 4.07 -16.39 1.73
N TYR A 130 4.52 -16.92 2.87
CA TYR A 130 5.69 -17.80 2.93
C TYR A 130 5.58 -19.10 2.11
N SER A 131 4.37 -19.52 1.75
CA SER A 131 4.14 -20.72 0.92
C SER A 131 4.25 -20.44 -0.58
N ASN A 132 4.30 -19.17 -0.99
CA ASN A 132 4.47 -18.80 -2.38
C ASN A 132 5.94 -18.91 -2.81
N GLU A 133 6.19 -19.52 -3.97
CA GLU A 133 7.54 -19.77 -4.50
C GLU A 133 8.36 -18.48 -4.74
N TYR A 134 7.70 -17.36 -5.02
CA TYR A 134 8.34 -16.06 -5.28
C TYR A 134 8.54 -15.21 -4.01
N PHE A 135 8.09 -15.70 -2.84
CA PHE A 135 8.19 -14.97 -1.59
C PHE A 135 9.64 -14.60 -1.25
N SER A 136 10.56 -15.56 -1.34
CA SER A 136 11.97 -15.33 -1.00
C SER A 136 12.61 -14.24 -1.87
N TYR A 137 12.34 -14.26 -3.17
CA TYR A 137 12.82 -13.24 -4.11
C TYR A 137 12.29 -11.84 -3.76
N LEU A 138 10.97 -11.72 -3.53
CA LEU A 138 10.38 -10.43 -3.14
C LEU A 138 10.88 -9.96 -1.77
N ASN A 139 11.12 -10.89 -0.84
CA ASN A 139 11.66 -10.58 0.47
C ASN A 139 13.10 -10.06 0.37
N GLU A 140 13.93 -10.61 -0.52
CA GLU A 140 15.27 -10.10 -0.79
C GLU A 140 15.23 -8.69 -1.38
N LEU A 141 14.31 -8.37 -2.29
CA LEU A 141 14.13 -7.00 -2.79
C LEU A 141 13.81 -6.02 -1.66
N VAL A 142 12.99 -6.44 -0.69
CA VAL A 142 12.66 -5.62 0.48
C VAL A 142 13.84 -5.48 1.44
N LEU A 143 14.59 -6.56 1.69
CA LEU A 143 15.75 -6.55 2.60
C LEU A 143 16.93 -5.75 2.06
N ASN A 144 17.15 -5.79 0.74
CA ASN A 144 18.22 -5.05 0.07
C ASN A 144 17.83 -3.61 -0.29
N SER A 145 16.62 -3.18 0.04
CA SER A 145 16.15 -1.83 -0.19
C SER A 145 16.66 -0.88 0.90
N ASP A 146 17.17 0.28 0.48
CA ASP A 146 17.57 1.36 1.39
C ASP A 146 16.37 2.04 2.08
N ILE A 147 15.13 1.70 1.68
CA ILE A 147 13.92 2.30 2.23
C ILE A 147 13.52 1.60 3.53
N ARG A 148 13.63 2.34 4.64
CA ARG A 148 13.28 1.86 5.98
C ARG A 148 11.81 1.49 6.09
N GLY A 149 11.51 0.42 6.84
CA GLY A 149 10.12 0.03 7.18
C GLY A 149 9.59 -1.13 6.35
N ASN A 150 10.47 -1.97 5.81
CA ASN A 150 10.13 -3.10 4.93
C ASN A 150 9.45 -2.67 3.62
N HIS A 151 10.04 -1.70 2.94
CA HIS A 151 9.56 -1.16 1.67
C HIS A 151 10.59 -1.35 0.58
N ALA A 152 10.14 -1.53 -0.66
CA ALA A 152 10.98 -1.37 -1.84
C ALA A 152 10.19 -0.73 -2.99
N LEU A 153 10.91 -0.03 -3.86
CA LEU A 153 10.42 0.38 -5.17
C LEU A 153 11.18 -0.41 -6.22
N TYR A 154 10.46 -1.04 -7.13
CA TYR A 154 11.04 -1.84 -8.20
C TYR A 154 10.57 -1.33 -9.57
N TYR A 155 11.54 -1.06 -10.44
CA TYR A 155 11.31 -0.59 -11.81
C TYR A 155 11.83 -1.65 -12.76
N GLY A 156 10.93 -2.37 -13.42
CA GLY A 156 11.33 -3.53 -14.19
C GLY A 156 10.13 -4.38 -14.59
N ASN A 157 10.36 -5.68 -14.75
CA ASN A 157 9.30 -6.65 -14.96
C ASN A 157 9.41 -7.73 -13.88
N LEU A 158 8.29 -8.03 -13.23
CA LEU A 158 8.16 -9.21 -12.37
C LEU A 158 7.41 -10.24 -13.21
N GLU A 159 8.12 -11.22 -13.78
CA GLU A 159 7.57 -12.15 -14.78
C GLU A 159 6.41 -13.00 -14.26
N PHE A 160 6.40 -13.26 -12.95
CA PHE A 160 5.33 -13.98 -12.26
C PHE A 160 4.10 -13.13 -11.96
N ILE A 161 4.12 -11.82 -12.25
CA ILE A 161 2.95 -10.94 -12.17
C ILE A 161 2.45 -10.68 -13.60
N PRO A 162 1.27 -11.20 -13.97
CA PRO A 162 0.66 -10.94 -15.27
C PRO A 162 0.58 -9.44 -15.56
N VAL A 163 0.62 -9.08 -16.84
CA VAL A 163 0.49 -7.69 -17.25
C VAL A 163 -0.94 -7.23 -16.99
N SER A 164 -1.09 -6.25 -16.10
CA SER A 164 -2.39 -5.69 -15.77
C SER A 164 -2.84 -4.66 -16.82
N THR A 165 -4.10 -4.73 -17.24
CA THR A 165 -4.68 -3.81 -18.22
C THR A 165 -5.87 -3.04 -17.64
N PHE A 166 -6.04 -1.80 -18.07
CA PHE A 166 -7.29 -1.06 -17.85
C PHE A 166 -8.36 -1.64 -18.78
N ASN A 167 -9.22 -2.50 -18.25
CA ASN A 167 -10.47 -2.88 -18.92
C ASN A 167 -11.56 -1.83 -18.65
#